data_AF-A0A963NMK9-F1
#
_entry.id   AF-A0A963NMK9-F1
#
_cell.length_a   1.000
_cell.length_b   1.000
_cell.length_c   1.000
_cell.angle_alpha   90.00
_cell.angle_beta   90.00
_cell.angle_gamma   90.00
#
_symmetry.space_group_name_H-M   'P 1'
#
loop_
_entity.id
_entity.type
_entity.pdbx_description
1 polymer ?
#
loop_
_entity_poly.entity_id
_entity_poly.type
_entity_poly.pdbx_seq_one_letter_code
_entity_poly.pdbx_strand_id
1 'polypeptide(L)'
;MQGHRPPHRPAAAWLIALLALAAAAAHAQYKIVDPDGRVTYTDRAPTQAQGRVVELGRRSAQAEPAVPALPADLQRIAQRHPVTLFSGERCPPCESGRELLQRRGVPYTERSVVSAADIDALQARTGARTLPALAIGGHVLRGWIESEWQAYLDAAGYPASSRLPPGWSPPPVRPLVPREPAAEAAAVPPARAAAPVATSSPALPAAPAPGGIRF
;
A
#
# COMPACT_ATOMS: atom_id res chain seq x y z
N MET A 1 28.35 -18.98 -72.82
CA MET A 1 27.80 -17.61 -72.77
C MET A 1 28.07 -17.04 -71.39
N GLN A 2 28.88 -15.97 -71.32
CA GLN A 2 29.25 -15.25 -70.11
C GLN A 2 28.14 -14.25 -69.76
N GLY A 3 27.66 -14.26 -68.52
CA GLY A 3 26.80 -13.23 -67.95
C GLY A 3 27.44 -12.72 -66.67
N HIS A 4 27.77 -11.43 -66.65
CA HIS A 4 28.56 -10.77 -65.61
C HIS A 4 27.70 -9.76 -64.83
N ARG A 5 28.05 -9.60 -63.54
CA ARG A 5 27.74 -8.52 -62.57
C ARG A 5 26.46 -8.66 -61.69
N PRO A 6 26.39 -8.02 -60.50
CA PRO A 6 27.43 -7.28 -59.73
C PRO A 6 27.50 -7.62 -58.21
N PRO A 7 28.60 -7.27 -57.49
CA PRO A 7 28.68 -7.35 -56.04
C PRO A 7 28.16 -6.05 -55.38
N HIS A 8 26.98 -6.13 -54.74
CA HIS A 8 26.37 -4.98 -54.06
C HIS A 8 26.00 -5.28 -52.60
N ARG A 9 26.90 -5.77 -51.74
CA ARG A 9 26.54 -6.02 -50.33
C ARG A 9 27.56 -5.71 -49.20
N PRO A 10 28.65 -4.93 -49.36
CA PRO A 10 29.39 -4.51 -48.16
C PRO A 10 28.71 -3.33 -47.43
N ALA A 11 28.06 -2.39 -48.14
CA ALA A 11 27.54 -1.15 -47.53
C ALA A 11 26.35 -1.37 -46.58
N ALA A 12 25.47 -2.33 -46.88
CA ALA A 12 24.30 -2.63 -46.05
C ALA A 12 24.67 -3.30 -44.71
N ALA A 13 25.75 -4.11 -44.69
CA ALA A 13 26.23 -4.74 -43.47
C ALA A 13 26.87 -3.72 -42.50
N TRP A 14 27.55 -2.70 -43.03
CA TRP A 14 28.14 -1.63 -42.23
C TRP A 14 27.09 -0.68 -41.62
N LEU A 15 25.99 -0.41 -42.35
CA LEU A 15 24.88 0.39 -41.82
C LEU A 15 24.14 -0.31 -40.66
N ILE A 16 23.98 -1.64 -40.70
CA ILE A 16 23.35 -2.41 -39.62
C ILE A 16 24.28 -2.47 -38.38
N ALA A 17 25.60 -2.60 -38.60
CA ALA A 17 26.58 -2.59 -37.51
C ALA A 17 26.66 -1.22 -36.80
N LEU A 18 26.55 -0.11 -37.54
CA LEU A 18 26.50 1.24 -36.98
C LEU A 18 25.21 1.52 -36.20
N LEU A 19 24.06 0.97 -36.63
CA LEU A 19 22.79 1.14 -35.92
C LEU A 19 22.73 0.36 -34.59
N ALA A 20 23.40 -0.80 -34.52
CA ALA A 20 23.44 -1.62 -33.31
C ALA A 20 24.31 -1.00 -32.19
N LEU A 21 25.30 -0.17 -32.54
CA LEU A 21 26.19 0.48 -31.57
C LEU A 21 25.56 1.68 -30.84
N ALA A 22 24.47 2.24 -31.38
CA ALA A 22 23.79 3.41 -30.81
C ALA A 22 22.76 3.07 -29.71
N ALA A 23 22.48 1.78 -29.46
CA ALA A 23 21.43 1.36 -28.52
C ALA A 23 21.88 1.19 -27.05
N ALA A 24 23.13 1.54 -26.70
CA ALA A 24 23.71 1.22 -25.39
C ALA A 24 23.85 2.40 -24.40
N ALA A 25 23.10 3.50 -24.58
CA ALA A 25 23.06 4.60 -23.61
C ALA A 25 21.73 4.63 -22.84
N ALA A 26 21.53 3.66 -21.94
CA ALA A 26 20.49 3.76 -20.92
C ALA A 26 21.04 4.60 -19.76
N HIS A 27 20.78 5.91 -19.77
CA HIS A 27 21.11 6.80 -18.66
C HIS A 27 20.11 6.57 -17.51
N ALA A 28 20.53 5.85 -16.47
CA ALA A 28 19.76 5.72 -15.25
C ALA A 28 20.10 6.90 -14.31
N GLN A 29 19.18 7.84 -14.16
CA GLN A 29 19.32 8.93 -13.18
C GLN A 29 18.89 8.44 -11.79
N TYR A 30 19.83 8.41 -10.85
CA TYR A 30 19.57 8.07 -9.45
C TYR A 30 19.28 9.33 -8.64
N LYS A 31 18.22 9.30 -7.82
CA LYS A 31 17.92 10.33 -6.83
C LYS A 31 18.32 9.81 -5.44
N ILE A 32 19.33 10.45 -4.85
CA ILE A 32 19.76 10.18 -3.47
C ILE A 32 19.15 11.27 -2.60
N VAL A 33 18.45 10.88 -1.54
CA VAL A 33 17.94 11.80 -0.50
C VAL A 33 18.71 11.52 0.77
N ASP A 34 19.51 12.49 1.19
CA ASP A 34 20.26 12.45 2.44
C ASP A 34 19.33 12.66 3.64
N PRO A 35 19.71 12.23 4.85
CA PRO A 35 18.91 12.40 6.08
C PRO A 35 18.51 13.85 6.35
N ASP A 36 19.31 14.81 5.87
CA ASP A 36 19.08 16.25 6.00
C ASP A 36 18.11 16.83 4.95
N GLY A 37 17.51 15.98 4.10
CA GLY A 37 16.53 16.39 3.09
C GLY A 37 17.11 16.95 1.79
N ARG A 38 18.45 17.00 1.66
CA ARG A 38 19.13 17.38 0.42
C ARG A 38 18.96 16.28 -0.63
N VAL A 39 18.60 16.70 -1.84
CA VAL A 39 18.43 15.80 -2.99
C VAL A 39 19.60 15.95 -3.94
N THR A 40 20.30 14.86 -4.19
CA THR A 40 21.39 14.78 -5.17
C THR A 40 21.00 13.83 -6.31
N TYR A 41 21.04 14.33 -7.55
CA TYR A 41 20.82 13.53 -8.76
C TYR A 41 22.17 13.10 -9.32
N THR A 42 22.38 11.80 -9.49
CA THR A 42 23.63 11.23 -10.02
C THR A 42 23.34 10.20 -11.11
N ASP A 43 24.10 10.24 -12.20
CA ASP A 43 24.08 9.25 -13.28
C ASP A 43 24.98 8.03 -12.98
N ARG A 44 25.71 8.05 -11.86
CA ARG A 44 26.60 6.95 -11.45
C ARG A 44 25.95 6.14 -10.33
N ALA A 45 25.79 4.84 -10.56
CA ALA A 45 25.34 3.90 -9.53
C ALA A 45 26.30 3.95 -8.31
N PRO A 46 25.82 4.28 -7.10
CA PRO A 46 26.68 4.40 -5.94
C PRO A 46 27.12 3.02 -5.43
N THR A 47 28.44 2.84 -5.25
CA THR A 47 29.01 1.75 -4.45
C THR A 47 28.64 2.00 -2.99
N GLN A 48 27.89 1.07 -2.39
CA GLN A 48 27.15 1.27 -1.14
C GLN A 48 27.97 1.81 0.03
N ALA A 49 27.51 2.93 0.59
CA ALA A 49 27.15 3.14 1.99
C ALA A 49 26.67 4.59 2.13
N GLN A 50 25.45 4.79 2.66
CA GLN A 50 24.72 6.07 2.85
C GLN A 50 23.73 6.40 1.71
N GLY A 51 22.44 6.47 2.07
CA GLY A 51 21.38 7.00 1.21
C GLY A 51 20.39 5.96 0.69
N ARG A 52 19.10 6.15 0.99
CA ARG A 52 17.99 5.37 0.41
C ARG A 52 17.91 5.69 -1.08
N VAL A 53 18.35 4.75 -1.92
CA VAL A 53 18.23 4.83 -3.38
C VAL A 53 16.76 4.61 -3.76
N VAL A 54 16.12 5.64 -4.33
CA VAL A 54 14.82 5.51 -5.00
C VAL A 54 15.08 5.61 -6.50
N GLU A 55 14.99 4.48 -7.19
CA GLU A 55 15.08 4.41 -8.64
C GLU A 55 13.81 5.04 -9.26
N LEU A 56 13.93 6.22 -9.87
CA LEU A 56 12.82 6.85 -10.59
C LEU A 56 12.58 6.10 -11.91
N GLY A 57 11.76 5.06 -11.84
CA GLY A 57 11.38 4.27 -13.03
C GLY A 57 10.57 3.03 -12.69
N ARG A 58 10.79 2.43 -11.52
CA ARG A 58 9.81 1.51 -10.91
C ARG A 58 8.87 2.35 -10.08
N ARG A 59 7.56 2.27 -10.38
CA ARG A 59 6.49 2.87 -9.58
C ARG A 59 6.85 2.72 -8.11
N SER A 60 7.03 3.86 -7.45
CA SER A 60 7.44 3.97 -6.06
C SER A 60 6.45 3.17 -5.22
N ALA A 61 6.78 1.92 -4.92
CA ALA A 61 6.21 1.25 -3.78
C ALA A 61 6.68 2.07 -2.59
N GLN A 62 5.76 2.85 -2.03
CA GLN A 62 5.91 3.52 -0.75
C GLN A 62 6.62 2.55 0.18
N ALA A 63 7.79 2.95 0.67
CA ALA A 63 8.64 2.08 1.47
C ALA A 63 7.87 1.63 2.71
N GLU A 64 7.40 0.38 2.67
CA GLU A 64 6.79 -0.29 3.81
C GLU A 64 7.85 -0.52 4.91
N PRO A 65 7.44 -0.55 6.18
CA PRO A 65 8.34 -0.91 7.28
C PRO A 65 9.00 -2.26 7.02
N ALA A 66 10.20 -2.46 7.54
CA ALA A 66 11.02 -3.65 7.31
C ALA A 66 10.32 -4.91 7.85
N VAL A 67 9.51 -5.54 7.01
CA VAL A 67 8.97 -6.89 7.19
C VAL A 67 10.16 -7.85 7.21
N PRO A 68 10.21 -8.86 8.11
CA PRO A 68 11.23 -9.90 8.04
C PRO A 68 11.28 -10.45 6.61
N ALA A 69 12.49 -10.51 6.06
CA ALA A 69 12.69 -10.80 4.64
C ALA A 69 11.98 -12.12 4.27
N LEU A 70 11.04 -12.04 3.34
CA LEU A 70 10.35 -13.21 2.81
C LEU A 70 11.37 -14.19 2.23
N PRO A 71 11.17 -15.51 2.36
CA PRO A 71 12.00 -16.50 1.66
C PRO A 71 12.04 -16.21 0.16
N ALA A 72 13.22 -16.38 -0.47
CA ALA A 72 13.45 -15.96 -1.86
C ALA A 72 12.45 -16.55 -2.86
N ASP A 73 12.03 -17.81 -2.67
CA ASP A 73 11.03 -18.43 -3.53
C ASP A 73 9.64 -17.81 -3.38
N LEU A 74 9.19 -17.57 -2.14
CA LEU A 74 7.93 -16.86 -1.87
C LEU A 74 7.97 -15.43 -2.39
N GLN A 75 9.11 -14.75 -2.26
CA GLN A 75 9.27 -13.39 -2.78
C GLN A 75 9.15 -13.37 -4.31
N ARG A 76 9.74 -14.36 -5.01
CA ARG A 76 9.64 -14.48 -6.47
C ARG A 76 8.21 -14.74 -6.93
N ILE A 77 7.48 -15.60 -6.22
CA ILE A 77 6.06 -15.87 -6.49
C ILE A 77 5.23 -14.59 -6.26
N ALA A 78 5.43 -13.91 -5.13
CA ALA A 78 4.73 -12.67 -4.79
C ALA A 78 4.98 -11.53 -5.78
N GLN A 79 6.16 -11.47 -6.38
CA GLN A 79 6.46 -10.50 -7.44
C GLN A 79 5.74 -10.81 -8.76
N ARG A 80 5.55 -12.10 -9.10
CA ARG A 80 4.89 -12.52 -10.35
C ARG A 80 3.37 -12.53 -10.23
N HIS A 81 2.86 -12.96 -9.08
CA HIS A 81 1.44 -13.15 -8.81
C HIS A 81 1.03 -12.44 -7.52
N PRO A 82 1.18 -11.11 -7.43
CA PRO A 82 0.89 -10.36 -6.21
C PRO A 82 -0.56 -10.58 -5.77
N VAL A 83 -0.77 -10.77 -4.46
CA VAL A 83 -2.11 -10.96 -3.88
C VAL A 83 -2.60 -9.66 -3.26
N THR A 84 -3.80 -9.23 -3.66
CA THR A 84 -4.50 -8.10 -3.05
C THR A 84 -5.89 -8.54 -2.59
N LEU A 85 -6.15 -8.41 -1.30
CA LEU A 85 -7.47 -8.62 -0.71
C LEU A 85 -8.20 -7.28 -0.66
N PHE A 86 -9.40 -7.22 -1.24
CA PHE A 86 -10.33 -6.12 -1.04
C PHE A 86 -11.35 -6.53 0.01
N SER A 87 -11.45 -5.73 1.06
CA SER A 87 -12.28 -6.00 2.24
C SER A 87 -13.13 -4.78 2.60
N GLY A 88 -14.14 -4.97 3.44
CA GLY A 88 -14.97 -3.89 3.98
C GLY A 88 -15.07 -3.99 5.49
N GLU A 89 -15.62 -2.93 6.10
CA GLU A 89 -15.98 -2.97 7.52
C GLU A 89 -17.12 -3.96 7.76
N ARG A 90 -17.07 -4.69 8.89
CA ARG A 90 -18.07 -5.71 9.27
C ARG A 90 -18.34 -6.73 8.15
N CYS A 91 -17.28 -7.37 7.67
CA CYS A 91 -17.35 -8.37 6.61
C CYS A 91 -16.81 -9.73 7.09
N PRO A 92 -17.66 -10.62 7.65
CA PRO A 92 -17.26 -11.97 8.06
C PRO A 92 -16.57 -12.79 6.95
N PRO A 93 -17.04 -12.84 5.70
CA PRO A 93 -16.32 -13.57 4.65
C PRO A 93 -14.94 -12.97 4.32
N CYS A 94 -14.72 -11.68 4.58
CA CYS A 94 -13.40 -11.06 4.45
C CYS A 94 -12.44 -11.56 5.54
N GLU A 95 -12.95 -11.85 6.74
CA GLU A 95 -12.17 -12.43 7.84
C GLU A 95 -11.75 -13.86 7.49
N SER A 96 -12.67 -14.69 7.00
CA SER A 96 -12.33 -16.04 6.51
C SER A 96 -11.26 -16.00 5.39
N GLY A 97 -11.35 -15.01 4.50
CA GLY A 97 -10.33 -14.75 3.48
C GLY A 97 -8.96 -14.42 4.06
N ARG A 98 -8.90 -13.52 5.05
CA ARG A 98 -7.66 -13.21 5.77
C ARG A 98 -7.07 -14.44 6.44
N GLU A 99 -7.89 -15.20 7.15
CA GLU A 99 -7.44 -16.39 7.87
C GLU A 99 -6.85 -17.44 6.93
N LEU A 100 -7.46 -17.67 5.76
CA LEU A 100 -6.91 -18.56 4.75
C LEU A 100 -5.53 -18.09 4.26
N LEU A 101 -5.40 -16.80 3.92
CA LEU A 101 -4.13 -16.23 3.45
C LEU A 101 -3.05 -16.32 4.51
N GLN A 102 -3.39 -16.02 5.77
CA GLN A 102 -2.47 -16.10 6.91
C GLN A 102 -2.05 -17.53 7.23
N ARG A 103 -3.01 -18.48 7.30
CA ARG A 103 -2.73 -19.91 7.53
C ARG A 103 -1.80 -20.50 6.47
N ARG A 104 -1.98 -20.10 5.20
CA ARG A 104 -1.14 -20.55 4.09
C ARG A 104 0.18 -19.78 4.00
N GLY A 105 0.36 -18.73 4.78
CA GLY A 105 1.54 -17.87 4.72
C GLY A 105 1.70 -17.17 3.37
N VAL A 106 0.57 -16.76 2.77
CA VAL A 106 0.56 -15.99 1.53
C VAL A 106 0.81 -14.52 1.87
N PRO A 107 1.86 -13.87 1.33
CA PRO A 107 2.03 -12.43 1.47
C PRO A 107 0.99 -11.69 0.60
N TYR A 108 0.20 -10.81 1.20
CA TYR A 108 -0.82 -10.03 0.51
C TYR A 108 -0.83 -8.57 0.97
N THR A 109 -1.40 -7.70 0.16
CA THR A 109 -1.81 -6.36 0.59
C THR A 109 -3.32 -6.31 0.76
N GLU A 110 -3.79 -5.60 1.78
CA GLU A 110 -5.23 -5.44 2.01
C GLU A 110 -5.68 -4.00 1.70
N ARG A 111 -6.82 -3.89 1.01
CA ARG A 111 -7.47 -2.64 0.64
C ARG A 111 -8.89 -2.57 1.22
N SER A 112 -9.12 -1.63 2.14
CA SER A 112 -10.44 -1.41 2.71
C SER A 112 -11.33 -0.58 1.77
N VAL A 113 -12.57 -1.02 1.62
CA VAL A 113 -13.64 -0.37 0.86
C VAL A 113 -14.70 0.09 1.86
N VAL A 114 -14.78 1.41 2.06
CA VAL A 114 -15.71 2.01 3.03
C VAL A 114 -16.50 3.18 2.45
N SER A 115 -15.97 3.85 1.42
CA SER A 115 -16.62 4.99 0.77
C SER A 115 -17.20 4.63 -0.59
N ALA A 116 -18.09 5.48 -1.12
CA ALA A 116 -18.60 5.35 -2.49
C ALA A 116 -17.46 5.38 -3.53
N ALA A 117 -16.47 6.25 -3.33
CA ALA A 117 -15.28 6.30 -4.18
C ALA A 117 -14.48 4.98 -4.14
N ASP A 118 -14.39 4.33 -2.99
CA ASP A 118 -13.78 2.99 -2.91
C ASP A 118 -14.62 1.94 -3.65
N ILE A 119 -15.96 2.01 -3.60
CA ILE A 119 -16.84 1.07 -4.32
C ILE A 119 -16.67 1.22 -5.83
N ASP A 120 -16.59 2.45 -6.35
CA ASP A 120 -16.37 2.70 -7.76
C ASP A 120 -14.97 2.24 -8.19
N ALA A 121 -13.94 2.49 -7.36
CA ALA A 121 -12.60 1.98 -7.58
C ALA A 121 -12.53 0.44 -7.52
N LEU A 122 -13.30 -0.19 -6.64
CA LEU A 122 -13.43 -1.64 -6.55
C LEU A 122 -14.04 -2.20 -7.84
N GLN A 123 -15.13 -1.61 -8.33
CA GLN A 123 -15.76 -2.02 -9.58
C GLN A 123 -14.81 -1.85 -10.77
N ALA A 124 -14.08 -0.74 -10.84
CA ALA A 124 -13.11 -0.51 -11.91
C ALA A 124 -11.98 -1.56 -11.92
N ARG A 125 -11.55 -2.03 -10.74
CA ARG A 125 -10.45 -2.99 -10.60
C ARG A 125 -10.90 -4.44 -10.75
N THR A 126 -12.07 -4.77 -10.23
CA THR A 126 -12.53 -6.15 -10.10
C THR A 126 -13.67 -6.49 -11.06
N GLY A 127 -14.30 -5.49 -11.67
CA GLY A 127 -15.52 -5.65 -12.48
C GLY A 127 -16.80 -5.84 -11.65
N ALA A 128 -16.72 -5.79 -10.31
CA ALA A 128 -17.87 -5.97 -9.43
C ALA A 128 -17.77 -5.12 -8.16
N ARG A 129 -18.89 -4.96 -7.45
CA ARG A 129 -18.96 -4.29 -6.14
C ARG A 129 -18.99 -5.28 -4.97
N THR A 130 -18.82 -6.57 -5.24
CA THR A 130 -18.95 -7.65 -4.26
C THR A 130 -17.69 -7.77 -3.41
N LEU A 131 -17.87 -7.93 -2.10
CA LEU A 131 -16.81 -8.22 -1.14
C LEU A 131 -17.00 -9.61 -0.49
N PRO A 132 -15.90 -10.28 -0.08
CA PRO A 132 -14.53 -9.94 -0.40
C PRO A 132 -14.25 -10.11 -1.91
N ALA A 133 -13.19 -9.48 -2.41
CA ALA A 133 -12.62 -9.80 -3.71
C ALA A 133 -11.12 -10.05 -3.54
N LEU A 134 -10.59 -11.03 -4.26
CA LEU A 134 -9.17 -11.39 -4.23
C LEU A 134 -8.58 -11.23 -5.62
N ALA A 135 -7.60 -10.33 -5.76
CA ALA A 135 -6.78 -10.28 -6.97
C ALA A 135 -5.50 -11.09 -6.76
N ILE A 136 -5.18 -11.99 -7.71
CA ILE A 136 -3.95 -12.78 -7.75
C ILE A 136 -3.29 -12.53 -9.10
N GLY A 137 -2.29 -11.65 -9.12
CA GLY A 137 -1.71 -11.16 -10.39
C GLY A 137 -2.79 -10.52 -11.28
N GLY A 138 -3.06 -11.13 -12.43
CA GLY A 138 -4.10 -10.68 -13.37
C GLY A 138 -5.49 -11.29 -13.16
N HIS A 139 -5.64 -12.25 -12.24
CA HIS A 139 -6.92 -12.92 -11.97
C HIS A 139 -7.65 -12.24 -10.82
N VAL A 140 -8.98 -12.17 -10.91
CA VAL A 140 -9.84 -11.60 -9.87
C VAL A 140 -10.93 -12.59 -9.51
N LEU A 141 -10.97 -12.97 -8.23
CA LEU A 141 -12.02 -13.77 -7.61
C LEU A 141 -12.97 -12.84 -6.86
N ARG A 142 -14.27 -13.06 -7.01
CA ARG A 142 -15.32 -12.20 -6.46
C ARG A 142 -16.16 -13.02 -5.49
N GLY A 143 -16.36 -12.48 -4.29
CA GLY A 143 -16.97 -13.24 -3.20
C GLY A 143 -16.00 -14.23 -2.57
N TRP A 144 -16.52 -14.94 -1.58
CA TRP A 144 -15.78 -15.93 -0.81
C TRP A 144 -16.26 -17.34 -1.15
N ILE A 145 -15.35 -18.14 -1.71
CA ILE A 145 -15.48 -19.59 -1.88
C ILE A 145 -14.11 -20.17 -1.55
N GLU A 146 -13.99 -20.84 -0.40
CA GLU A 146 -12.69 -21.28 0.12
C GLU A 146 -11.94 -22.17 -0.88
N SER A 147 -12.62 -23.15 -1.47
CA SER A 147 -12.03 -24.08 -2.44
C SER A 147 -11.53 -23.38 -3.71
N GLU A 148 -12.24 -22.36 -4.19
CA GLU A 148 -11.84 -21.56 -5.34
C GLU A 148 -10.58 -20.75 -5.03
N TRP A 149 -10.56 -20.05 -3.88
CA TRP A 149 -9.40 -19.28 -3.46
C TRP A 149 -8.17 -20.16 -3.29
N GLN A 150 -8.32 -21.33 -2.66
CA GLN A 150 -7.23 -22.31 -2.54
C GLN A 150 -6.71 -22.74 -3.93
N ALA A 151 -7.60 -23.14 -4.83
CA ALA A 151 -7.21 -23.61 -6.17
C ALA A 151 -6.43 -22.56 -6.96
N TYR A 152 -6.84 -21.29 -6.90
CA TYR A 152 -6.13 -20.21 -7.59
C TYR A 152 -4.79 -19.85 -6.92
N LEU A 153 -4.70 -19.91 -5.59
CA LEU A 153 -3.44 -19.73 -4.88
C LEU A 153 -2.45 -20.86 -5.22
N ASP A 154 -2.92 -22.10 -5.29
CA ASP A 154 -2.14 -23.25 -5.71
C ASP A 154 -1.66 -23.10 -7.16
N ALA A 155 -2.56 -22.71 -8.09
CA ALA A 155 -2.23 -22.47 -9.48
C ALA A 155 -1.22 -21.32 -9.67
N ALA A 156 -1.25 -20.31 -8.81
CA ALA A 156 -0.26 -19.23 -8.78
C ALA A 156 1.09 -19.64 -8.16
N GLY A 157 1.17 -20.85 -7.60
CA GLY A 157 2.38 -21.43 -7.02
C GLY A 157 2.60 -21.12 -5.53
N TYR A 158 1.60 -20.56 -4.83
CA TYR A 158 1.69 -20.37 -3.38
C TYR A 158 1.59 -21.72 -2.66
N PRO A 159 2.45 -22.00 -1.66
CA PRO A 159 2.43 -23.27 -0.94
C PRO A 159 1.15 -23.44 -0.13
N ALA A 160 0.73 -24.70 0.06
CA ALA A 160 -0.43 -25.06 0.89
C ALA A 160 -0.18 -24.88 2.39
N SER A 161 1.08 -24.85 2.81
CA SER A 161 1.52 -24.59 4.18
C SER A 161 2.41 -23.35 4.26
N SER A 162 2.28 -22.61 5.35
CA SER A 162 3.10 -21.42 5.59
C SER A 162 4.59 -21.76 5.64
N ARG A 163 5.38 -21.04 4.85
CA ARG A 163 6.85 -21.03 4.90
C ARG A 163 7.40 -19.72 5.44
N LEU A 164 6.55 -18.90 6.04
CA LEU A 164 6.93 -17.60 6.58
C LEU A 164 7.69 -17.76 7.90
N PRO A 165 8.65 -16.86 8.18
CA PRO A 165 9.38 -16.90 9.45
C PRO A 165 8.44 -16.66 10.64
N PRO A 166 8.79 -17.17 11.84
CA PRO A 166 8.08 -16.82 13.07
C PRO A 166 8.02 -15.29 13.25
N GLY A 167 6.86 -14.78 13.65
CA GLY A 167 6.65 -13.34 13.87
C GLY A 167 6.35 -12.53 12.60
N TRP A 168 6.20 -13.18 11.44
CA TRP A 168 5.62 -12.49 10.29
C TRP A 168 4.17 -12.10 10.55
N SER A 169 3.81 -10.88 10.17
CA SER A 169 2.45 -10.33 10.22
C SER A 169 2.12 -9.66 8.89
N PRO A 170 0.87 -9.73 8.41
CA PRO A 170 0.47 -9.02 7.22
C PRO A 170 0.63 -7.50 7.38
N PRO A 171 0.88 -6.78 6.28
CA PRO A 171 0.98 -5.32 6.32
C PRO A 171 -0.36 -4.69 6.74
N PRO A 172 -0.33 -3.46 7.28
CA PRO A 172 -1.55 -2.78 7.70
C PRO A 172 -2.50 -2.55 6.52
N VAL A 173 -3.80 -2.68 6.80
CA VAL A 173 -4.87 -2.42 5.84
C VAL A 173 -4.83 -0.96 5.41
N ARG A 174 -4.89 -0.71 4.10
CA ARG A 174 -4.89 0.64 3.53
C ARG A 174 -6.21 0.94 2.83
N PRO A 175 -6.66 2.20 2.77
CA PRO A 175 -7.82 2.55 1.95
C PRO A 175 -7.55 2.25 0.47
N LEU A 176 -8.58 1.83 -0.25
CA LEU A 176 -8.46 1.53 -1.68
C LEU A 176 -8.14 2.78 -2.48
N VAL A 177 -8.85 3.88 -2.20
CA VAL A 177 -8.52 5.22 -2.69
C VAL A 177 -7.73 5.96 -1.62
N PRO A 178 -6.52 6.49 -1.91
CA PRO A 178 -5.77 7.31 -0.97
C PRO A 178 -6.64 8.46 -0.46
N ARG A 179 -6.78 8.56 0.86
CA ARG A 179 -7.34 9.75 1.50
C ARG A 179 -6.16 10.63 1.84
N GLU A 180 -6.21 11.89 1.42
CA GLU A 180 -5.34 12.88 2.02
C GLU A 180 -5.58 12.81 3.53
N PRO A 181 -4.52 12.67 4.36
CA PRO A 181 -4.70 12.68 5.80
C PRO A 181 -5.26 14.06 6.15
N ALA A 182 -6.59 14.13 6.29
CA ALA A 182 -7.26 15.28 6.82
C ALA A 182 -6.60 15.62 8.15
N ALA A 183 -6.44 16.91 8.41
CA ALA A 183 -5.84 17.51 9.58
C ALA A 183 -6.61 17.20 10.88
N GLU A 184 -6.77 15.92 11.22
CA GLU A 184 -7.54 15.40 12.35
C GLU A 184 -6.58 14.83 13.43
N ALA A 185 -5.41 15.45 13.57
CA ALA A 185 -4.64 15.44 14.80
C ALA A 185 -4.51 16.84 15.42
N ALA A 186 -5.09 17.88 14.78
CA ALA A 186 -5.05 19.26 15.25
C ALA A 186 -6.39 19.75 15.84
N ALA A 187 -7.45 18.94 15.81
CA ALA A 187 -8.70 19.23 16.50
C ALA A 187 -8.92 18.28 17.69
N VAL A 188 -7.87 18.05 18.48
CA VAL A 188 -8.09 17.74 19.89
C VAL A 188 -8.57 19.06 20.51
N PRO A 189 -9.82 19.21 20.96
CA PRO A 189 -10.16 20.36 21.77
C PRO A 189 -9.21 20.33 22.96
N PRO A 190 -8.51 21.42 23.31
CA PRO A 190 -7.75 21.42 24.55
C PRO A 190 -8.74 21.04 25.65
N ALA A 191 -8.43 19.95 26.34
CA ALA A 191 -9.09 19.55 27.57
C ALA A 191 -9.17 20.82 28.41
N ARG A 192 -10.36 21.41 28.46
CA ARG A 192 -10.62 22.59 29.26
C ARG A 192 -10.45 22.10 30.68
N ALA A 193 -9.27 22.41 31.22
CA ALA A 193 -8.91 22.17 32.59
C ALA A 193 -10.11 22.54 33.45
N ALA A 194 -10.57 21.56 34.23
CA ALA A 194 -11.51 21.77 35.30
C ALA A 194 -10.97 22.90 36.18
N ALA A 195 -11.61 24.06 36.12
CA ALA A 195 -11.47 25.10 37.13
C ALA A 195 -12.64 24.91 38.12
N PRO A 196 -12.36 24.91 39.43
CA PRO A 196 -13.33 24.55 40.45
C PRO A 196 -14.44 25.60 40.58
N VAL A 197 -15.61 25.11 40.97
CA VAL A 197 -16.84 25.85 41.25
C VAL A 197 -16.55 26.99 42.23
N ALA A 198 -16.74 28.23 41.79
CA ALA A 198 -16.76 29.40 42.67
C ALA A 198 -18.22 29.81 42.90
N THR A 199 -18.70 29.48 44.10
CA THR A 199 -19.94 29.93 44.73
C THR A 199 -20.02 31.46 44.67
N SER A 200 -21.10 32.02 44.14
CA SER A 200 -21.48 33.39 44.45
C SER A 200 -22.98 33.44 44.77
N SER A 201 -23.24 33.47 46.06
CA SER A 201 -24.52 33.81 46.66
C SER A 201 -24.76 35.32 46.48
N PRO A 202 -25.94 35.77 45.98
CA PRO A 202 -26.34 37.16 46.13
C PRO A 202 -27.11 37.33 47.44
N ALA A 203 -26.46 38.03 48.38
CA ALA A 203 -27.11 38.57 49.57
C ALA A 203 -28.14 39.63 49.16
N LEU A 204 -29.39 39.46 49.59
CA LEU A 204 -30.42 40.51 49.58
C LEU A 204 -30.51 41.15 50.97
N PRO A 205 -30.62 42.49 51.06
CA PRO A 205 -30.54 43.22 52.32
C PRO A 205 -31.81 43.12 53.16
N ALA A 206 -31.60 43.13 54.48
CA ALA A 206 -32.62 43.05 55.52
C ALA A 206 -33.52 44.29 55.60
N ALA A 207 -34.77 44.07 56.01
CA ALA A 207 -35.65 45.07 56.61
C ALA A 207 -36.31 44.50 57.89
N PRO A 208 -36.65 45.33 58.89
CA PRO A 208 -36.65 44.95 60.31
C PRO A 208 -38.00 44.46 60.87
N ALA A 209 -37.92 43.68 61.95
CA ALA A 209 -39.02 43.19 62.80
C ALA A 209 -39.68 44.32 63.63
N PRO A 210 -40.85 44.17 64.31
CA PRO A 210 -40.97 43.26 65.47
C PRO A 210 -42.37 42.66 65.80
N GLY A 211 -42.39 41.67 66.69
CA GLY A 211 -43.55 41.17 67.44
C GLY A 211 -44.10 39.83 66.93
N GLY A 212 -44.45 38.83 67.73
CA GLY A 212 -44.48 38.60 69.17
C GLY A 212 -45.14 37.23 69.42
N ILE A 213 -44.68 36.54 70.47
CA ILE A 213 -45.33 35.48 71.28
C ILE A 213 -45.91 34.16 70.68
N ARG A 214 -45.33 33.05 71.20
CA ARG A 214 -45.87 31.77 71.74
C ARG A 214 -47.11 31.07 71.16
N PHE A 215 -47.01 29.74 71.03
CA PHE A 215 -47.83 28.73 71.73
C PHE A 215 -46.97 27.54 72.15
#